data_AF-A0A7R9GGD8-F1
#
_entry.id   AF-A0A7R9GGD8-F1
#
_cell.length_a   1.000
_cell.length_b   1.000
_cell.length_c   1.000
_cell.angle_alpha   90.00
_cell.angle_beta   90.00
_cell.angle_gamma   90.00
#
_symmetry.space_group_name_H-M   'P 1'
#
loop_
_entity.id
_entity.type
_entity.pdbx_description
1 polymer ?
#
loop_
_entity_poly.entity_id
_entity_poly.type
_entity_poly.pdbx_seq_one_letter_code
_entity_poly.pdbx_strand_id
1 'polypeptide(L)'
;YLPYARGGGYLLSSDLVQYLVDSAPRSRAYRAEDVTFGTWLAPLEILRHHDVRFDTEYRSRGCSHDFLITHKKSPLSMEELHANLKASNGEKLCTQEVVHARPYVYNWDVLPSKCCELR
;
A
#
# COMPACT_ATOMS: atom_id res chain seq x y z
N TYR A 1 -18.26 -2.51 7.07
CA TYR A 1 -17.17 -3.18 6.32
C TYR A 1 -15.96 -3.20 7.24
N LEU A 2 -15.24 -4.32 7.37
CA LEU A 2 -14.06 -4.46 8.24
C LEU A 2 -12.88 -3.60 7.73
N PRO A 3 -12.05 -2.99 8.55
CA PRO A 3 -10.91 -2.22 8.04
C PRO A 3 -9.96 -3.11 7.21
N TYR A 4 -9.51 -2.61 6.07
CA TYR A 4 -8.63 -3.31 5.13
C TYR A 4 -7.73 -2.32 4.40
N ALA A 5 -6.53 -2.75 4.04
CA ALA A 5 -5.62 -1.94 3.24
C ALA A 5 -6.07 -1.99 1.78
N ARG A 6 -6.37 -0.83 1.20
CA ARG A 6 -6.88 -0.70 -0.17
C ARG A 6 -5.73 -0.49 -1.15
N GLY A 7 -5.77 -1.19 -2.29
CA GLY A 7 -4.97 -0.84 -3.47
C GLY A 7 -3.68 -1.63 -3.68
N GLY A 8 -2.74 -1.01 -4.40
CA GLY A 8 -1.66 -1.69 -5.14
C GLY A 8 -0.43 -2.17 -4.37
N GLY A 9 -0.46 -2.24 -3.04
CA GLY A 9 0.66 -2.81 -2.28
C GLY A 9 0.54 -2.70 -0.76
N TYR A 10 1.07 -3.70 -0.06
CA TYR A 10 1.11 -3.83 1.40
C TYR A 10 2.33 -4.67 1.80
N LEU A 11 2.83 -4.47 3.02
CA LEU A 11 3.96 -5.22 3.59
C LEU A 11 3.48 -5.99 4.83
N LEU A 12 3.91 -7.25 4.96
CA LEU A 12 3.52 -8.13 6.06
C LEU A 12 4.72 -8.86 6.63
N SER A 13 4.64 -9.16 7.92
CA SER A 13 5.51 -10.10 8.58
C SER A 13 5.20 -11.54 8.16
N SER A 14 6.21 -12.40 8.22
CA SER A 14 6.13 -13.78 7.72
C SER A 14 5.13 -14.65 8.47
N ASP A 15 4.91 -14.38 9.76
CA ASP A 15 3.93 -15.06 10.60
C ASP A 15 2.48 -14.81 10.15
N LEU A 16 2.16 -13.58 9.74
CA LEU A 16 0.85 -13.25 9.16
C LEU A 16 0.63 -13.97 7.83
N VAL A 17 1.69 -14.08 7.01
CA VAL A 17 1.63 -14.85 5.75
C VAL A 17 1.37 -16.32 6.05
N GLN A 18 2.06 -16.90 7.02
CA GLN A 18 1.86 -18.30 7.42
C GLN A 18 0.43 -18.54 7.90
N TYR A 19 -0.11 -17.67 8.75
CA TYR A 19 -1.49 -17.75 9.22
C TYR A 19 -2.49 -17.72 8.06
N LEU A 20 -2.30 -16.84 7.07
CA LEU A 20 -3.16 -16.77 5.89
C LEU A 20 -3.12 -18.06 5.07
N VAL A 21 -1.95 -18.64 4.86
CA VAL A 21 -1.80 -19.92 4.17
C VAL A 21 -2.54 -21.04 4.92
N ASP A 22 -2.37 -21.11 6.24
CA ASP A 22 -2.97 -22.17 7.06
C ASP A 22 -4.50 -22.05 7.20
N SER A 23 -5.01 -20.82 7.16
CA SER A 23 -6.45 -20.50 7.26
C SER A 23 -7.17 -20.51 5.91
N ALA A 24 -6.45 -20.37 4.78
CA ALA A 24 -7.03 -20.28 3.45
C ALA A 24 -8.05 -21.39 3.10
N PRO A 25 -7.82 -22.68 3.41
CA PRO A 25 -8.78 -23.74 3.08
C PRO A 25 -10.11 -23.65 3.82
N ARG A 26 -10.15 -22.93 4.95
CA ARG A 26 -11.33 -22.77 5.81
C ARG A 26 -11.98 -21.38 5.66
N SER A 27 -11.41 -20.52 4.82
CA SER A 27 -11.80 -19.12 4.71
C SER A 27 -12.48 -18.86 3.38
N ARG A 28 -13.51 -17.99 3.39
CA ARG A 28 -14.22 -17.61 2.17
C ARG A 28 -13.48 -16.47 1.47
N ALA A 29 -13.21 -16.64 0.17
CA ALA A 29 -12.75 -15.55 -0.68
C ALA A 29 -13.90 -14.63 -1.08
N TYR A 30 -13.62 -13.34 -1.17
CA TYR A 30 -14.52 -12.29 -1.63
C TYR A 30 -14.12 -11.84 -3.04
N ARG A 31 -15.00 -11.06 -3.70
CA ARG A 31 -14.77 -10.61 -5.09
C ARG A 31 -13.53 -9.73 -5.24
N ALA A 32 -13.23 -8.91 -4.24
CA ALA A 32 -11.99 -8.15 -4.21
C ALA A 32 -10.98 -8.83 -3.28
N GLU A 33 -9.75 -8.87 -3.74
CA GLU A 33 -8.61 -9.50 -3.07
C GLU A 33 -8.27 -8.79 -1.77
N ASP A 34 -8.30 -7.46 -1.78
CA ASP A 34 -8.04 -6.60 -0.63
C ASP A 34 -9.10 -6.81 0.48
N VAL A 35 -10.37 -7.02 0.08
CA VAL A 35 -11.46 -7.43 0.98
C VAL A 35 -11.20 -8.79 1.60
N THR A 36 -10.81 -9.75 0.77
CA THR A 36 -10.50 -11.12 1.21
C THR A 36 -9.39 -11.09 2.24
N PHE A 37 -8.31 -10.40 1.91
CA PHE A 37 -7.12 -10.27 2.72
C PHE A 37 -7.40 -9.62 4.08
N GLY A 38 -8.07 -8.47 4.08
CA GLY A 38 -8.46 -7.78 5.31
C GLY A 38 -9.40 -8.61 6.18
N THR A 39 -10.32 -9.36 5.56
CA THR A 39 -11.27 -10.22 6.28
C THR A 39 -10.56 -11.42 6.91
N TRP A 40 -9.62 -12.04 6.22
CA TRP A 40 -8.90 -13.19 6.75
C TRP A 40 -7.98 -12.81 7.92
N LEU A 41 -7.47 -11.59 7.95
CA LEU A 41 -6.69 -11.05 9.07
C LEU A 41 -7.54 -10.48 10.21
N ALA A 42 -8.85 -10.32 10.02
CA ALA A 42 -9.73 -9.68 11.01
C ALA A 42 -9.80 -10.38 12.39
N PRO A 43 -9.67 -11.71 12.50
CA PRO A 43 -9.66 -12.38 13.81
C PRO A 43 -8.39 -12.11 14.64
N LEU A 44 -7.34 -11.56 14.03
CA LEU A 44 -6.06 -11.33 14.68
C LEU A 44 -5.96 -9.90 15.22
N GLU A 45 -5.40 -9.78 16.41
CA GLU A 45 -4.93 -8.50 16.95
C GLU A 45 -3.57 -8.16 16.33
N ILE A 46 -3.60 -7.45 15.20
CA ILE A 46 -2.41 -7.05 14.46
C ILE A 46 -2.17 -5.55 14.55
N LEU A 47 -0.89 -5.17 14.65
CA LEU A 47 -0.47 -3.78 14.50
C LEU A 47 -0.60 -3.37 13.04
N ARG A 48 -1.43 -2.36 12.78
CA ARG A 48 -1.60 -1.79 11.43
C ARG A 48 -0.99 -0.40 11.41
N HIS A 49 -0.06 -0.18 10.49
CA HIS A 49 0.59 1.11 10.31
C HIS A 49 0.32 1.63 8.91
N HIS A 50 -0.15 2.88 8.80
CA HIS A 50 -0.29 3.55 7.51
C HIS A 50 0.98 4.36 7.20
N ASP A 51 1.60 4.08 6.06
CA ASP A 51 2.78 4.82 5.60
C ASP A 51 2.44 5.64 4.34
N VAL A 52 2.59 6.96 4.42
CA VAL A 52 2.30 7.88 3.31
C VAL A 52 3.27 7.72 2.14
N ARG A 53 4.35 6.94 2.29
CA ARG A 53 5.27 6.57 1.19
C ARG A 53 4.70 5.47 0.28
N PHE A 54 3.53 4.91 0.63
CA PHE A 54 2.79 3.97 -0.21
C PHE A 54 1.76 4.77 -1.03
N ASP A 55 2.10 5.13 -2.26
CA ASP A 55 1.19 5.78 -3.22
C ASP A 55 0.35 4.73 -3.94
N THR A 56 -0.65 4.19 -3.25
CA THR A 56 -1.51 3.09 -3.74
C THR A 56 -2.91 3.53 -4.17
N GLU A 57 -3.17 4.85 -4.18
CA GLU A 57 -4.44 5.40 -4.61
C GLU A 57 -4.73 5.18 -6.12
N TYR A 58 -5.99 5.37 -6.51
CA TYR A 58 -6.40 5.24 -7.91
C TYR A 58 -5.85 6.37 -8.80
N ARG A 59 -5.56 7.54 -8.21
CA ARG A 59 -4.84 8.65 -8.84
C ARG A 59 -3.50 8.76 -8.14
N SER A 60 -2.43 8.88 -8.93
CA SER A 60 -1.09 9.07 -8.38
C SER A 60 -0.98 10.43 -7.69
N ARG A 61 -0.27 10.46 -6.56
CA ARG A 61 0.13 11.70 -5.89
C ARG A 61 1.35 12.37 -6.55
N GLY A 62 1.87 11.78 -7.62
CA GLY A 62 3.00 12.26 -8.41
C GLY A 62 4.22 11.38 -8.22
N CYS A 63 5.38 12.01 -7.98
CA CYS A 63 6.58 11.28 -7.60
C CYS A 63 7.35 12.02 -6.50
N SER A 64 7.75 11.26 -5.48
CA SER A 64 8.74 11.66 -4.49
C SER A 64 9.83 10.61 -4.40
N HIS A 65 11.06 11.03 -4.11
CA HIS A 65 12.19 10.14 -3.86
C HIS A 65 11.96 9.23 -2.65
N ASP A 66 11.12 9.66 -1.71
CA ASP A 66 10.82 8.90 -0.50
C ASP A 66 9.78 7.79 -0.70
N PHE A 67 9.15 7.70 -1.89
CA PHE A 67 8.12 6.68 -2.12
C PHE A 67 8.71 5.27 -2.14
N LEU A 68 8.04 4.37 -1.39
CA LEU A 68 8.38 2.95 -1.32
C LEU A 68 7.56 2.13 -2.32
N ILE A 69 6.29 2.49 -2.50
CA ILE A 69 5.38 1.87 -3.48
C ILE A 69 4.70 2.97 -4.27
N THR A 70 4.63 2.82 -5.59
CA THR A 70 3.92 3.76 -6.47
C THR A 70 2.98 3.04 -7.43
N HIS A 71 1.72 3.47 -7.46
CA HIS A 71 0.67 2.98 -8.35
C HIS A 71 0.13 4.15 -9.19
N LYS A 72 -0.19 3.98 -10.48
CA LYS A 72 0.09 2.88 -11.42
C LYS A 72 1.21 3.33 -12.38
N LYS A 73 2.18 2.47 -12.67
CA LYS A 73 3.27 2.76 -13.63
C LYS A 73 3.13 1.93 -14.90
N SER A 74 3.48 2.53 -16.04
CA SER A 74 3.68 1.78 -17.28
C SER A 74 4.99 0.99 -17.21
N PRO A 75 5.18 -0.05 -18.04
CA PRO A 75 6.45 -0.77 -18.10
C PRO A 75 7.66 0.15 -18.35
N LEU A 76 7.55 1.06 -19.33
CA LEU A 76 8.59 2.06 -19.61
C LEU A 76 8.89 2.95 -18.40
N SER A 77 7.85 3.41 -17.70
CA SER A 77 8.04 4.22 -16.50
C SER A 77 8.74 3.42 -15.39
N MET A 78 8.44 2.13 -15.22
CA MET A 78 9.16 1.30 -14.24
C MET A 78 10.64 1.13 -14.59
N GLU A 79 10.98 1.01 -15.87
CA GLU A 79 12.37 0.97 -16.34
C GLU A 79 13.10 2.29 -16.03
N GLU A 80 12.46 3.43 -16.27
CA GLU A 80 13.01 4.76 -15.95
C GLU A 80 13.24 4.93 -14.44
N LEU A 81 12.24 4.58 -13.61
CA LEU A 81 12.36 4.64 -12.14
C LEU A 81 13.51 3.77 -11.65
N HIS A 82 13.63 2.55 -12.17
CA HIS A 82 14.71 1.63 -11.82
C HIS A 82 16.09 2.15 -12.28
N ALA A 83 16.16 2.72 -13.49
CA ALA A 83 17.40 3.30 -14.01
C ALA A 83 17.86 4.49 -13.14
N ASN A 84 16.93 5.35 -12.72
CA ASN A 84 17.21 6.46 -11.82
C ASN A 84 17.75 5.98 -10.46
N LEU A 85 17.10 4.97 -9.86
CA LEU A 85 17.58 4.38 -8.61
C LEU A 85 18.99 3.80 -8.75
N LYS A 86 19.27 3.06 -9.84
CA LYS A 86 20.62 2.53 -10.08
C LYS A 86 21.65 3.63 -10.25
N ALA A 87 21.36 4.66 -11.06
CA ALA A 87 22.29 5.74 -11.35
C ALA A 87 22.59 6.63 -10.13
N SER A 88 21.65 6.68 -9.18
CA SER A 88 21.74 7.48 -7.96
C SER A 88 22.08 6.67 -6.70
N ASN A 89 22.47 5.40 -6.81
CA ASN A 89 22.67 4.51 -5.66
C ASN A 89 21.47 4.46 -4.69
N GLY A 90 20.25 4.54 -5.23
CA GLY A 90 19.00 4.43 -4.48
C GLY A 90 18.48 5.75 -3.91
N GLU A 91 19.16 6.89 -4.14
CA GLU A 91 18.75 8.18 -3.58
C GLU A 91 17.62 8.86 -4.34
N LYS A 92 17.51 8.63 -5.66
CA LYS A 92 16.54 9.33 -6.52
C LYS A 92 15.66 8.34 -7.26
N LEU A 93 14.38 8.33 -6.91
CA LEU A 93 13.38 7.53 -7.60
C LEU A 93 13.01 8.10 -8.98
N CYS A 94 12.96 9.43 -9.10
CA CYS A 94 12.48 10.14 -10.28
C CYS A 94 13.49 11.18 -10.77
N THR A 95 13.36 11.59 -12.02
CA THR A 95 14.16 12.69 -12.58
C THR A 95 13.81 14.01 -11.91
N GLN A 96 12.53 14.20 -11.58
CA GLN A 96 12.01 15.36 -10.87
C GLN A 96 10.88 14.93 -9.94
N GLU A 97 10.83 15.53 -8.74
CA GLU A 97 9.71 15.36 -7.83
C GLU A 97 8.50 16.18 -8.30
N VAL A 98 7.34 15.56 -8.25
CA VAL A 98 6.07 16.16 -8.69
C VAL A 98 5.02 15.82 -7.65
N VAL A 99 4.23 16.80 -7.24
CA VAL A 99 3.12 16.61 -6.31
C VAL A 99 1.82 16.96 -7.00
N HIS A 100 0.95 15.96 -7.17
CA HIS A 100 -0.37 16.13 -7.78
C HIS A 100 -1.51 16.21 -6.75
N ALA A 101 -1.32 15.59 -5.59
CA ALA A 101 -2.31 15.57 -4.52
C ALA A 101 -1.64 15.45 -3.15
N ARG A 102 -2.32 15.96 -2.12
CA ARG A 102 -1.87 15.86 -0.72
C ARG A 102 -2.02 14.41 -0.22
N PRO A 103 -1.06 13.91 0.57
CA PRO A 103 -1.20 12.63 1.24
C PRO A 103 -2.35 12.66 2.26
N TYR A 104 -2.96 11.51 2.51
CA TYR A 104 -3.82 11.30 3.68
C TYR A 104 -3.13 10.35 4.66
N VAL A 105 -3.50 10.43 5.94
CA VAL A 105 -3.08 9.45 6.95
C VAL A 105 -4.29 8.62 7.33
N TYR A 106 -4.18 7.29 7.19
CA TYR A 106 -5.24 6.37 7.62
C TYR A 106 -5.08 6.05 9.11
N ASN A 107 -6.06 6.45 9.91
CA ASN A 107 -6.20 6.07 11.31
C ASN A 107 -6.97 4.74 11.41
N TRP A 108 -6.29 3.70 11.91
CA TRP A 108 -6.81 2.35 12.06
C TRP A 108 -7.69 2.17 13.31
N ASP A 109 -7.64 3.11 14.26
CA ASP A 109 -8.38 3.05 15.53
C ASP A 109 -9.81 3.60 15.42
N VAL A 110 -10.15 4.17 14.26
CA VAL A 110 -11.49 4.71 13.98
C VAL A 110 -12.19 3.91 12.89
N LEU A 111 -13.50 4.12 12.77
CA LEU A 111 -14.27 3.51 11.69
C LEU A 111 -13.70 3.94 10.33
N PRO A 112 -13.76 3.07 9.29
CA PRO A 112 -13.28 3.42 7.95
C PRO A 112 -13.89 4.69 7.37
N SER A 113 -15.08 5.10 7.79
CA SER A 113 -15.70 6.37 7.38
C SER A 113 -15.07 7.62 8.00
N LYS A 114 -14.21 7.46 9.02
CA LYS A 114 -13.52 8.52 9.76
C LYS A 114 -11.99 8.41 9.68
N CYS A 115 -11.47 7.46 8.91
CA CYS A 115 -10.05 7.10 8.88
C CYS A 115 -9.10 8.24 8.52
N CYS A 116 -9.53 9.13 7.64
CA CYS A 116 -8.59 9.71 6.69
C CYS A 116 -8.55 11.23 6.82
N GLU A 117 -7.53 11.72 7.52
CA GLU A 117 -7.22 13.14 7.64
C GLU A 117 -6.25 13.56 6.52
N LEU A 118 -6.53 14.69 5.87
CA LEU A 118 -5.63 15.28 4.88
C LEU A 118 -4.45 15.93 5.60
N ARG A 119 -3.23 15.68 5.10
CA ARG A 119 -2.00 16.30 5.62
C ARG A 119 -1.47 17.37 4.67
#